data_AF-A0A0A7RCE9-F1
#
_entry.id   AF-A0A0A7RCE9-F1
#
_cell.length_a   1.000
_cell.length_b   1.000
_cell.length_c   1.000
_cell.angle_alpha   90.00
_cell.angle_beta   90.00
_cell.angle_gamma   90.00
#
_symmetry.space_group_name_H-M   'P 1'
#
loop_
_entity.id
_entity.type
_entity.pdbx_description
1 polymer ?
#
loop_
_entity_poly.entity_id
_entity_poly.type
_entity_poly.pdbx_seq_one_letter_code
_entity_poly.pdbx_strand_id
1 'polypeptide(L)'
;MQKSREMRDELPEDFYIPMSLDTPNLTALSPFLVPQTHLGSPGIFKAMAAFMFLLVVLGVPINSLTVVCTAKYKKLRSHLNYILVNLAVANLLVVCVGSTTAFYSFSQMYFALGPLACKIEGFAATLGGMVSLWSLAVVAFERFLVICKPLGNFTFRGSHAVLGCAITWIFGLIASVPPLFGWSRYIPEGLQCSCGPDWYTTDNKWNNESYVIFLFCFCFGFPLGVIVFSYGRLLLTLRAVAKQQEQSATTQKAEREVTKMVVVMVLGFLVCWLPYCSFALWVVTHRGHPFDVGLASIPSVFSKASTVYNPIIYVFMNKQFRSCMLKLVFCGRSPFGDDDDVSGSSQATQVSSVSSSQVSPA
;
A
#
# COMPACT_ATOMS: atom_id res chain seq x y z
N MET A 1 -21.03 -23.95 -23.00
CA MET A 1 -20.95 -22.49 -22.72
C MET A 1 -22.30 -21.89 -22.31
N GLN A 2 -23.41 -22.21 -22.96
CA GLN A 2 -24.74 -21.64 -22.63
C GLN A 2 -25.27 -22.11 -21.25
N LYS A 3 -25.17 -23.41 -20.95
CA LYS A 3 -25.57 -24.00 -19.65
C LYS A 3 -24.77 -23.50 -18.44
N SER A 4 -23.50 -23.12 -18.62
CA SER A 4 -22.69 -22.50 -17.54
C SER A 4 -22.96 -21.00 -17.40
N ARG A 5 -23.62 -20.37 -18.38
CA ARG A 5 -24.07 -18.98 -18.31
C ARG A 5 -25.40 -18.92 -17.55
N GLU A 6 -26.34 -19.80 -17.87
CA GLU A 6 -27.64 -19.92 -17.16
C GLU A 6 -27.48 -20.21 -15.67
N MET A 7 -26.57 -21.13 -15.28
CA MET A 7 -26.32 -21.42 -13.86
C MET A 7 -25.62 -20.28 -13.10
N ARG A 8 -24.98 -19.33 -13.78
CA ARG A 8 -24.36 -18.14 -13.15
C ARG A 8 -25.37 -17.05 -12.81
N ASP A 9 -26.50 -17.00 -13.53
CA ASP A 9 -27.55 -16.00 -13.32
C ASP A 9 -28.45 -16.34 -12.10
N GLU A 10 -28.37 -17.56 -11.56
CA GLU A 10 -29.12 -18.00 -10.36
C GLU A 10 -28.33 -17.87 -9.05
N LEU A 11 -27.07 -17.46 -9.11
CA LEU A 11 -26.21 -17.36 -7.93
C LEU A 11 -26.47 -16.06 -7.14
N PRO A 12 -26.42 -16.09 -5.80
CA PRO A 12 -26.52 -14.88 -4.99
C PRO A 12 -25.49 -13.83 -5.41
N GLU A 13 -25.87 -12.55 -5.36
CA GLU A 13 -25.03 -11.45 -5.87
C GLU A 13 -23.68 -11.28 -5.14
N ASP A 14 -23.55 -11.82 -3.94
CA ASP A 14 -22.32 -11.76 -3.14
C ASP A 14 -21.42 -13.00 -3.34
N PHE A 15 -21.76 -13.88 -4.29
CA PHE A 15 -21.16 -15.20 -4.46
C PHE A 15 -20.53 -15.36 -5.86
N TYR A 16 -19.26 -15.80 -5.90
CA TYR A 16 -18.59 -16.20 -7.14
C TYR A 16 -17.51 -17.25 -6.87
N ILE A 17 -17.47 -18.32 -7.66
CA ILE A 17 -16.40 -19.33 -7.63
C ILE A 17 -15.59 -19.21 -8.94
N PRO A 18 -14.28 -18.95 -8.88
CA PRO A 18 -13.43 -18.73 -10.06
C PRO A 18 -13.10 -20.00 -10.88
N MET A 19 -13.83 -21.11 -10.70
CA MET A 19 -13.61 -22.37 -11.42
C MET A 19 -14.92 -23.03 -11.83
N SER A 20 -14.90 -23.76 -12.95
CA SER A 20 -15.98 -24.67 -13.32
C SER A 20 -15.91 -25.91 -12.44
N LEU A 21 -16.96 -26.14 -11.63
CA LEU A 21 -17.11 -27.34 -10.82
C LEU A 21 -18.21 -28.22 -11.40
N ASP A 22 -17.92 -29.50 -11.65
CA ASP A 22 -18.91 -30.51 -12.01
C ASP A 22 -19.66 -30.99 -10.76
N THR A 23 -20.44 -30.08 -10.17
CA THR A 23 -21.30 -30.38 -9.02
C THR A 23 -22.73 -29.93 -9.30
N PRO A 24 -23.74 -30.72 -8.91
CA PRO A 24 -25.14 -30.41 -9.21
C PRO A 24 -25.69 -29.23 -8.40
N ASN A 25 -24.99 -28.75 -7.36
CA ASN A 25 -25.42 -27.64 -6.52
C ASN A 25 -24.22 -26.76 -6.09
N LEU A 26 -23.90 -25.75 -6.89
CA LEU A 26 -22.81 -24.80 -6.60
C LEU A 26 -23.04 -24.02 -5.29
N THR A 27 -24.30 -23.74 -4.94
CA THR A 27 -24.66 -23.00 -3.73
C THR A 27 -24.28 -23.77 -2.46
N ALA A 28 -24.19 -25.11 -2.53
CA ALA A 28 -23.68 -25.93 -1.44
C ALA A 28 -22.18 -25.68 -1.13
N LEU A 29 -21.44 -25.04 -2.05
CA LEU A 29 -20.03 -24.67 -1.90
C LEU A 29 -19.85 -23.19 -1.55
N SER A 30 -20.86 -22.55 -0.95
CA SER A 30 -20.78 -21.17 -0.48
C SER A 30 -19.51 -20.90 0.35
N PRO A 31 -18.68 -19.89 -0.03
CA PRO A 31 -17.51 -19.49 0.73
C PRO A 31 -17.88 -18.88 2.09
N PHE A 32 -19.17 -18.65 2.35
CA PHE A 32 -19.67 -18.15 3.62
C PHE A 32 -20.22 -19.25 4.53
N LEU A 33 -20.44 -20.47 4.01
CA LEU A 33 -21.08 -21.55 4.76
C LEU A 33 -20.18 -22.77 4.96
N VAL A 34 -19.25 -23.05 4.04
CA VAL A 34 -18.46 -24.29 4.07
C VAL A 34 -16.98 -24.06 3.73
N PRO A 35 -16.06 -24.85 4.34
CA PRO A 35 -14.65 -24.90 3.97
C PRO A 35 -14.40 -25.11 2.47
N GLN A 36 -13.45 -24.35 1.92
CA GLN A 36 -13.14 -24.28 0.48
C GLN A 36 -11.96 -25.18 0.11
N THR A 37 -11.89 -26.37 0.70
CA THR A 37 -10.77 -27.33 0.51
C THR A 37 -10.66 -27.90 -0.90
N HIS A 38 -11.66 -27.68 -1.75
CA HIS A 38 -11.61 -27.99 -3.17
C HIS A 38 -10.75 -26.98 -3.98
N LEU A 39 -10.46 -25.80 -3.42
CA LEU A 39 -9.62 -24.77 -4.04
C LEU A 39 -8.13 -24.90 -3.70
N GLY A 40 -7.78 -25.70 -2.69
CA GLY A 40 -6.39 -25.86 -2.25
C GLY A 40 -6.25 -26.84 -1.09
N SER A 41 -5.03 -27.33 -0.88
CA SER A 41 -4.76 -28.25 0.23
C SER A 41 -4.87 -27.52 1.58
N PRO A 42 -5.25 -28.22 2.68
CA PRO A 42 -5.27 -27.63 4.02
C PRO A 42 -3.92 -27.01 4.45
N GLY A 43 -2.81 -27.51 3.90
CA GLY A 43 -1.48 -26.95 4.13
C GLY A 43 -1.34 -25.52 3.59
N ILE A 44 -1.89 -25.23 2.41
CA ILE A 44 -1.86 -23.89 1.81
C ILE A 44 -2.69 -22.91 2.66
N PHE A 45 -3.90 -23.29 3.08
CA PHE A 45 -4.72 -22.46 3.95
C PHE A 45 -4.03 -22.13 5.27
N LYS A 46 -3.41 -23.12 5.92
CA LYS A 46 -2.64 -22.93 7.15
C LYS A 46 -1.42 -22.03 6.94
N ALA A 47 -0.72 -22.17 5.81
CA ALA A 47 0.41 -21.30 5.47
C ALA A 47 -0.04 -19.84 5.26
N MET A 48 -1.15 -19.62 4.55
CA MET A 48 -1.73 -18.28 4.38
C MET A 48 -2.22 -17.68 5.70
N ALA A 49 -2.83 -18.48 6.57
CA ALA A 49 -3.21 -18.06 7.91
C ALA A 49 -2.00 -17.63 8.73
N ALA A 50 -0.93 -18.44 8.76
CA ALA A 50 0.30 -18.12 9.47
C ALA A 50 0.95 -16.83 8.93
N PHE A 51 0.93 -16.63 7.61
CA PHE A 51 1.42 -15.41 6.99
C PHE A 51 0.58 -14.18 7.39
N MET A 52 -0.75 -14.26 7.34
CA MET A 52 -1.62 -13.16 7.78
C MET A 52 -1.46 -12.85 9.27
N PHE A 53 -1.31 -13.88 10.11
CA PHE A 53 -1.01 -13.70 11.53
C PHE A 53 0.31 -12.95 11.75
N LEU A 54 1.36 -13.31 10.99
CA LEU A 54 2.65 -12.60 11.03
C LEU A 54 2.47 -11.12 10.66
N LEU A 55 1.67 -10.81 9.63
CA LEU A 55 1.37 -9.41 9.27
C LEU A 55 0.66 -8.66 10.39
N VAL A 56 -0.26 -9.30 11.12
CA VAL A 56 -0.93 -8.67 12.27
C VAL A 56 0.05 -8.41 13.41
N VAL A 57 0.84 -9.41 13.79
CA VAL A 57 1.80 -9.32 14.91
C VAL A 57 2.91 -8.31 14.63
N LEU A 58 3.34 -8.13 13.38
CA LEU A 58 4.36 -7.15 13.03
C LEU A 58 3.77 -5.77 12.67
N GLY A 59 2.65 -5.76 11.95
CA GLY A 59 2.03 -4.58 11.37
C GLY A 59 1.36 -3.70 12.40
N VAL A 60 0.61 -4.26 13.36
CA VAL A 60 -0.04 -3.45 14.39
C VAL A 60 0.99 -2.71 15.25
N PRO A 61 2.04 -3.35 15.80
CA PRO A 61 3.01 -2.65 16.63
C PRO A 61 3.79 -1.59 15.86
N ILE A 62 4.31 -1.88 14.66
CA ILE A 62 5.17 -0.92 13.94
C ILE A 62 4.42 0.35 13.51
N ASN A 63 3.17 0.21 13.04
CA ASN A 63 2.37 1.37 12.64
C ASN A 63 1.87 2.13 13.87
N SER A 64 1.44 1.44 14.93
CA SER A 64 1.06 2.08 16.21
C SER A 64 2.24 2.86 16.80
N LEU A 65 3.44 2.26 16.79
CA LEU A 65 4.66 2.88 17.29
C LEU A 65 5.00 4.14 16.49
N THR A 66 4.78 4.14 15.17
CA THR A 66 4.98 5.32 14.30
C THR A 66 4.04 6.48 14.72
N VAL A 67 2.77 6.18 14.96
CA VAL A 67 1.77 7.17 15.41
C VAL A 67 2.12 7.70 16.81
N VAL A 68 2.35 6.79 17.77
CA VAL A 68 2.65 7.14 19.17
C VAL A 68 3.95 7.91 19.30
N CYS A 69 5.01 7.53 18.58
CA CYS A 69 6.28 8.26 18.61
C CYS A 69 6.11 9.69 18.09
N THR A 70 5.38 9.88 16.99
CA THR A 70 5.14 11.23 16.45
C THR A 70 4.29 12.07 17.41
N ALA A 71 3.30 11.45 18.06
CA ALA A 71 2.50 12.10 19.08
C ALA A 71 3.35 12.49 20.31
N LYS A 72 4.28 11.64 20.77
CA LYS A 72 5.09 11.89 21.97
C LYS A 72 6.20 12.91 21.74
N TYR A 73 6.94 12.78 20.64
CA TYR A 73 8.16 13.58 20.41
C TYR A 73 7.88 14.79 19.52
N LYS A 74 7.93 16.00 20.09
CA LYS A 74 7.72 17.26 19.35
C LYS A 74 8.67 17.40 18.13
N LYS A 75 9.91 16.89 18.22
CA LYS A 75 10.89 16.87 17.11
C LYS A 75 10.37 16.14 15.87
N LEU A 76 9.48 15.17 16.02
CA LEU A 76 8.89 14.41 14.92
C LEU A 76 7.64 15.08 14.34
N ARG A 77 7.08 16.13 14.95
CA ARG A 77 5.88 16.82 14.46
C ARG A 77 6.19 17.84 13.36
N SER A 78 7.13 17.50 12.47
CA SER A 78 7.41 18.27 11.26
C SER A 78 6.37 17.96 10.19
N HIS A 79 6.07 18.93 9.34
CA HIS A 79 5.14 18.79 8.22
C HIS A 79 5.52 17.63 7.28
N LEU A 80 6.82 17.31 7.17
CA LEU A 80 7.34 16.20 6.38
C LEU A 80 6.93 14.82 6.93
N ASN A 81 6.60 14.74 8.22
CA ASN A 81 6.27 13.49 8.89
C ASN A 81 4.77 13.24 8.93
N TYR A 82 3.93 14.21 8.57
CA TYR A 82 2.47 14.06 8.59
C TYR A 82 2.01 12.97 7.62
N ILE A 83 2.62 12.90 6.44
CA ILE A 83 2.31 11.88 5.44
C ILE A 83 2.77 10.47 5.86
N LEU A 84 3.83 10.37 6.68
CA LEU A 84 4.26 9.09 7.26
C LEU A 84 3.29 8.60 8.32
N VAL A 85 2.75 9.52 9.13
CA VAL A 85 1.67 9.19 10.09
C VAL A 85 0.40 8.82 9.32
N ASN A 86 0.06 9.52 8.25
CA ASN A 86 -1.08 9.20 7.38
C ASN A 86 -0.98 7.77 6.82
N LEU A 87 0.19 7.41 6.30
CA LEU A 87 0.51 6.06 5.85
C LEU A 87 0.36 5.03 6.99
N ALA A 88 0.84 5.33 8.19
CA ALA A 88 0.70 4.44 9.34
C ALA A 88 -0.77 4.23 9.74
N VAL A 89 -1.59 5.28 9.73
CA VAL A 89 -3.04 5.19 10.01
C VAL A 89 -3.75 4.33 8.95
N ALA A 90 -3.43 4.53 7.66
CA ALA A 90 -3.98 3.71 6.58
C ALA A 90 -3.58 2.24 6.71
N ASN A 91 -2.32 1.96 7.04
CA ASN A 91 -1.85 0.59 7.29
C ASN A 91 -2.54 -0.04 8.50
N LEU A 92 -2.79 0.71 9.58
CA LEU A 92 -3.54 0.19 10.74
C LEU A 92 -4.95 -0.23 10.34
N LEU A 93 -5.62 0.52 9.46
CA LEU A 93 -6.92 0.11 8.92
C LEU A 93 -6.82 -1.24 8.17
N VAL A 94 -5.82 -1.40 7.30
CA VAL A 94 -5.62 -2.65 6.55
C VAL A 94 -5.28 -3.81 7.47
N VAL A 95 -4.40 -3.63 8.46
CA VAL A 95 -3.99 -4.73 9.35
C VAL A 95 -5.10 -5.13 10.30
N CYS A 96 -5.71 -4.17 10.99
CA CYS A 96 -6.71 -4.44 12.03
C CYS A 96 -8.02 -4.97 11.47
N VAL A 97 -8.40 -4.58 10.25
CA VAL A 97 -9.63 -5.05 9.61
C VAL A 97 -9.31 -6.11 8.57
N GLY A 98 -8.51 -5.79 7.56
CA GLY A 98 -8.19 -6.68 6.45
C GLY A 98 -7.41 -7.92 6.85
N SER A 99 -6.17 -7.74 7.33
CA SER A 99 -5.29 -8.86 7.67
C SER A 99 -5.83 -9.72 8.82
N THR A 100 -6.45 -9.11 9.84
CA THR A 100 -7.09 -9.85 10.94
C THR A 100 -8.27 -10.71 10.47
N THR A 101 -9.15 -10.16 9.61
CA THR A 101 -10.27 -10.92 9.04
C THR A 101 -9.79 -12.05 8.14
N ALA A 102 -8.78 -11.77 7.30
CA ALA A 102 -8.17 -12.78 6.44
C ALA A 102 -7.51 -13.89 7.25
N PHE A 103 -6.77 -13.56 8.32
CA PHE A 103 -6.19 -14.55 9.24
C PHE A 103 -7.25 -15.50 9.81
N TYR A 104 -8.35 -14.94 10.31
CA TYR A 104 -9.44 -15.74 10.86
C TYR A 104 -10.05 -16.65 9.80
N SER A 105 -10.37 -16.10 8.62
CA SER A 105 -10.99 -16.84 7.51
C SER A 105 -10.08 -17.95 6.96
N PHE A 106 -8.79 -17.68 6.74
CA PHE A 106 -7.83 -18.71 6.33
C PHE A 106 -7.68 -19.82 7.38
N SER A 107 -7.80 -19.50 8.67
CA SER A 107 -7.78 -20.51 9.75
C SER A 107 -9.01 -21.41 9.73
N GLN A 108 -10.16 -20.89 9.26
CA GLN A 108 -11.39 -21.66 9.06
C GLN A 108 -11.45 -22.36 7.68
N MET A 109 -10.58 -21.97 6.74
CA MET A 109 -10.57 -22.41 5.34
C MET A 109 -11.77 -21.93 4.51
N TYR A 110 -12.52 -20.95 4.98
CA TYR A 110 -13.59 -20.25 4.26
C TYR A 110 -13.84 -18.87 4.90
N PHE A 111 -14.63 -18.02 4.24
CA PHE A 111 -15.01 -16.71 4.76
C PHE A 111 -16.13 -16.79 5.82
N ALA A 112 -15.77 -17.26 7.02
CA ALA A 112 -16.71 -17.56 8.09
C ALA A 112 -17.47 -16.36 8.67
N LEU A 113 -17.02 -15.13 8.42
CA LEU A 113 -17.66 -13.91 8.95
C LEU A 113 -18.85 -13.43 8.12
N GLY A 114 -19.13 -14.07 6.98
CA GLY A 114 -20.30 -13.80 6.14
C GLY A 114 -20.16 -12.58 5.21
N PRO A 115 -21.20 -12.31 4.40
CA PRO A 115 -21.13 -11.34 3.30
C PRO A 115 -20.91 -9.89 3.72
N LEU A 116 -21.51 -9.46 4.85
CA LEU A 116 -21.33 -8.10 5.35
C LEU A 116 -19.88 -7.85 5.76
N ALA A 117 -19.26 -8.79 6.47
CA ALA A 117 -17.85 -8.69 6.85
C ALA A 117 -16.93 -8.71 5.62
N CYS A 118 -17.29 -9.42 4.55
CA CYS A 118 -16.56 -9.41 3.29
C CYS A 118 -16.56 -8.02 2.64
N LYS A 119 -17.72 -7.34 2.63
CA LYS A 119 -17.83 -5.95 2.15
C LYS A 119 -17.00 -4.99 3.00
N ILE A 120 -17.04 -5.14 4.32
CA ILE A 120 -16.23 -4.33 5.25
C ILE A 120 -14.74 -4.56 5.04
N GLU A 121 -14.30 -5.81 4.93
CA GLU A 121 -12.90 -6.16 4.70
C GLU A 121 -12.41 -5.61 3.36
N GLY A 122 -13.14 -5.91 2.27
CA GLY A 122 -12.81 -5.44 0.93
C GLY A 122 -12.72 -3.91 0.87
N PHE A 123 -13.69 -3.21 1.48
CA PHE A 123 -13.68 -1.75 1.58
C PHE A 123 -12.47 -1.23 2.37
N ALA A 124 -12.22 -1.76 3.57
CA ALA A 124 -11.14 -1.29 4.44
C ALA A 124 -9.75 -1.58 3.83
N ALA A 125 -9.56 -2.77 3.26
CA ALA A 125 -8.33 -3.14 2.57
C ALA A 125 -8.08 -2.28 1.34
N THR A 126 -9.13 -2.01 0.55
CA THR A 126 -9.04 -1.11 -0.61
C THR A 126 -8.73 0.32 -0.16
N LEU A 127 -9.51 0.89 0.75
CA LEU A 127 -9.33 2.26 1.23
C LEU A 127 -7.93 2.47 1.80
N GLY A 128 -7.53 1.63 2.76
CA GLY A 128 -6.22 1.72 3.38
C GLY A 128 -5.08 1.50 2.39
N GLY A 129 -5.22 0.52 1.49
CA GLY A 129 -4.28 0.29 0.40
C GLY A 129 -4.10 1.50 -0.51
N MET A 130 -5.19 2.14 -0.92
CA MET A 130 -5.18 3.31 -1.78
C MET A 130 -4.61 4.54 -1.09
N VAL A 131 -5.00 4.80 0.16
CA VAL A 131 -4.43 5.90 0.95
C VAL A 131 -2.93 5.71 1.12
N SER A 132 -2.49 4.49 1.42
CA SER A 132 -1.07 4.15 1.53
C SER A 132 -0.34 4.41 0.22
N LEU A 133 -0.88 3.94 -0.91
CA LEU A 133 -0.32 4.11 -2.24
C LEU A 133 -0.17 5.59 -2.63
N TRP A 134 -1.24 6.37 -2.50
CA TRP A 134 -1.21 7.79 -2.79
C TRP A 134 -0.30 8.56 -1.83
N SER A 135 -0.14 8.11 -0.59
CA SER A 135 0.82 8.70 0.34
C SER A 135 2.26 8.57 -0.17
N LEU A 136 2.62 7.46 -0.81
CA LEU A 136 3.95 7.28 -1.44
C LEU A 136 4.16 8.30 -2.58
N ALA A 137 3.14 8.52 -3.41
CA ALA A 137 3.20 9.50 -4.49
C ALA A 137 3.32 10.93 -3.97
N VAL A 138 2.58 11.29 -2.92
CA VAL A 138 2.67 12.60 -2.26
C VAL A 138 4.06 12.81 -1.66
N VAL A 139 4.65 11.81 -1.00
CA VAL A 139 6.02 11.88 -0.48
C VAL A 139 7.02 12.16 -1.61
N ALA A 140 6.91 11.44 -2.74
CA ALA A 140 7.81 11.63 -3.87
C ALA A 140 7.70 13.04 -4.44
N PHE A 141 6.47 13.53 -4.61
CA PHE A 141 6.19 14.87 -5.15
C PHE A 141 6.62 15.99 -4.20
N GLU A 142 6.37 15.84 -2.91
CA GLU A 142 6.80 16.77 -1.86
C GLU A 142 8.33 16.93 -1.86
N ARG A 143 9.06 15.81 -1.91
CA ARG A 143 10.54 15.83 -1.99
C ARG A 143 11.03 16.52 -3.25
N PHE A 144 10.37 16.31 -4.38
CA PHE A 144 10.68 17.03 -5.62
C PHE A 144 10.48 18.55 -5.44
N LEU A 145 9.35 19.00 -4.89
CA LEU A 145 9.09 20.43 -4.68
C LEU A 145 10.10 21.08 -3.72
N VAL A 146 10.40 20.42 -2.60
CA VAL A 146 11.26 20.98 -1.54
C VAL A 146 12.73 21.01 -1.96
N ILE A 147 13.20 19.97 -2.65
CA ILE A 147 14.63 19.81 -2.98
C ILE A 147 14.95 20.45 -4.33
N CYS A 148 14.17 20.19 -5.37
CA CYS A 148 14.44 20.73 -6.71
C CYS A 148 13.98 22.18 -6.88
N LYS A 149 13.12 22.68 -5.98
CA LYS A 149 12.56 24.03 -6.00
C LYS A 149 12.14 24.50 -7.41
N PRO A 150 11.33 23.71 -8.16
CA PRO A 150 10.93 24.06 -9.52
C PRO A 150 10.08 25.34 -9.57
N LEU A 151 9.49 25.73 -8.43
CA LEU A 151 8.67 26.93 -8.25
C LEU A 151 9.46 28.08 -7.58
N GLY A 152 10.79 28.04 -7.60
CA GLY A 152 11.65 29.04 -6.96
C GLY A 152 11.54 29.03 -5.43
N ASN A 153 11.07 30.12 -4.85
CA ASN A 153 11.01 30.33 -3.38
C ASN A 153 9.82 29.64 -2.69
N PHE A 154 9.20 28.66 -3.33
CA PHE A 154 8.12 27.88 -2.72
C PHE A 154 8.60 27.19 -1.44
N THR A 155 7.84 27.36 -0.35
CA THR A 155 8.13 26.74 0.93
C THR A 155 6.99 25.81 1.31
N PHE A 156 7.31 24.53 1.52
CA PHE A 156 6.31 23.54 1.91
C PHE A 156 5.89 23.72 3.37
N ARG A 157 4.74 24.38 3.54
CA ARG A 157 4.06 24.61 4.83
C ARG A 157 3.19 23.44 5.29
N GLY A 158 2.81 23.44 6.56
CA GLY A 158 1.89 22.45 7.14
C GLY A 158 0.52 22.36 6.50
N SER A 159 -0.01 23.47 5.99
CA SER A 159 -1.26 23.47 5.21
C SER A 159 -1.17 22.55 3.99
N HIS A 160 -0.05 22.55 3.28
CA HIS A 160 0.17 21.67 2.13
C HIS A 160 0.32 20.20 2.56
N ALA A 161 0.95 19.94 3.71
CA ALA A 161 1.06 18.58 4.25
C ALA A 161 -0.32 18.00 4.61
N VAL A 162 -1.16 18.78 5.29
CA VAL A 162 -2.53 18.39 5.64
C VAL A 162 -3.38 18.20 4.37
N LEU A 163 -3.25 19.09 3.40
CA LEU A 163 -3.91 18.95 2.09
C LEU A 163 -3.47 17.66 1.39
N GLY A 164 -2.17 17.35 1.39
CA GLY A 164 -1.63 16.10 0.85
C GLY A 164 -2.29 14.89 1.49
N CYS A 165 -2.36 14.84 2.83
CA CYS A 165 -3.06 13.77 3.53
C CYS A 165 -4.54 13.71 3.12
N ALA A 166 -5.28 14.82 3.15
CA ALA A 166 -6.70 14.85 2.79
C ALA A 166 -6.97 14.33 1.37
N ILE A 167 -6.14 14.72 0.40
CA ILE A 167 -6.24 14.25 -0.99
C ILE A 167 -6.11 12.72 -1.08
N THR A 168 -5.19 12.11 -0.32
CA THR A 168 -5.03 10.65 -0.33
C THR A 168 -6.29 9.91 0.15
N TRP A 169 -7.00 10.44 1.15
CA TRP A 169 -8.27 9.87 1.62
C TRP A 169 -9.40 10.07 0.63
N ILE A 170 -9.49 11.26 0.02
CA ILE A 170 -10.47 11.53 -1.03
C ILE A 170 -10.26 10.56 -2.20
N PHE A 171 -9.03 10.42 -2.69
CA PHE A 171 -8.70 9.48 -3.77
C PHE A 171 -8.92 8.03 -3.36
N GLY A 172 -8.61 7.67 -2.12
CA GLY A 172 -8.92 6.35 -1.55
C GLY A 172 -10.42 6.05 -1.58
N LEU A 173 -11.26 7.01 -1.19
CA LEU A 173 -12.72 6.87 -1.21
C LEU A 173 -13.28 6.81 -2.64
N ILE A 174 -12.76 7.61 -3.58
CA ILE A 174 -13.13 7.52 -5.00
C ILE A 174 -12.90 6.10 -5.52
N ALA A 175 -11.85 5.42 -5.04
CA ALA A 175 -11.57 4.05 -5.42
C ALA A 175 -12.38 3.01 -4.63
N SER A 176 -12.56 3.16 -3.31
CA SER A 176 -13.15 2.11 -2.46
C SER A 176 -14.67 2.17 -2.31
N VAL A 177 -15.29 3.32 -2.52
CA VAL A 177 -16.74 3.50 -2.39
C VAL A 177 -17.55 2.88 -3.54
N PRO A 178 -17.16 3.00 -4.82
CA PRO A 178 -18.02 2.57 -5.92
C PRO A 178 -18.49 1.10 -5.90
N PRO A 179 -17.68 0.11 -5.46
CA PRO A 179 -18.14 -1.28 -5.32
C PRO A 179 -19.28 -1.48 -4.32
N LEU A 180 -19.51 -0.52 -3.40
CA LEU A 180 -20.64 -0.56 -2.48
C LEU A 180 -21.96 -0.08 -3.14
N PHE A 181 -21.87 0.63 -4.27
CA PHE A 181 -23.00 1.26 -4.97
C PHE A 181 -23.18 0.72 -6.40
N GLY A 182 -22.58 -0.44 -6.70
CA GLY A 182 -22.85 -1.19 -7.92
C GLY A 182 -21.91 -0.89 -9.11
N TRP A 183 -20.84 -0.12 -8.91
CA TRP A 183 -19.73 -0.10 -9.85
C TRP A 183 -18.63 -1.04 -9.35
N SER A 184 -18.64 -2.25 -9.90
CA SER A 184 -18.06 -3.46 -9.30
C SER A 184 -18.76 -3.88 -7.99
N ARG A 185 -18.14 -4.80 -7.25
CA ARG A 185 -18.59 -5.34 -5.96
C ARG A 185 -17.43 -5.94 -5.17
N TYR A 186 -17.59 -6.05 -3.85
CA TYR A 186 -16.65 -6.77 -2.98
C TYR A 186 -17.07 -8.23 -2.83
N ILE A 187 -16.20 -9.14 -3.22
CA ILE A 187 -16.42 -10.60 -3.16
C ILE A 187 -15.19 -11.32 -2.60
N PRO A 188 -15.33 -12.57 -2.13
CA PRO A 188 -14.18 -13.36 -1.74
C PRO A 188 -13.29 -13.68 -2.96
N GLU A 189 -11.97 -13.50 -2.79
CA GLU A 189 -10.97 -13.63 -3.83
C GLU A 189 -10.02 -14.81 -3.57
N GLY A 190 -9.42 -15.34 -4.64
CA GLY A 190 -8.51 -16.49 -4.58
C GLY A 190 -9.15 -17.70 -3.89
N LEU A 191 -8.51 -18.18 -2.82
CA LEU A 191 -8.97 -19.27 -1.94
C LEU A 191 -10.23 -18.93 -1.12
N GLN A 192 -10.88 -17.79 -1.39
CA GLN A 192 -12.15 -17.37 -0.81
C GLN A 192 -12.09 -17.11 0.71
N CYS A 193 -10.92 -16.69 1.20
CA CYS A 193 -10.65 -16.37 2.61
C CYS A 193 -10.20 -14.91 2.82
N SER A 194 -10.27 -14.10 1.77
CA SER A 194 -9.98 -12.67 1.74
C SER A 194 -10.97 -12.05 0.78
N CYS A 195 -11.33 -10.80 0.97
CA CYS A 195 -12.25 -10.07 0.12
C CYS A 195 -11.58 -8.87 -0.55
N GLY A 196 -11.94 -8.68 -1.81
CA GLY A 196 -11.41 -7.62 -2.67
C GLY A 196 -12.42 -7.27 -3.76
N PRO A 197 -12.10 -6.27 -4.60
CA PRO A 197 -12.93 -5.98 -5.75
C PRO A 197 -13.07 -7.18 -6.69
N ASP A 198 -14.18 -7.24 -7.43
CA ASP A 198 -14.43 -8.33 -8.37
C ASP A 198 -13.62 -8.14 -9.66
N TRP A 199 -12.45 -8.80 -9.70
CA TRP A 199 -11.57 -8.84 -10.88
C TRP A 199 -11.95 -9.94 -11.86
N TYR A 200 -12.80 -10.89 -11.46
CA TYR A 200 -12.96 -12.17 -12.13
C TYR A 200 -14.14 -12.22 -13.08
N THR A 201 -15.25 -11.59 -12.70
CA THR A 201 -16.48 -11.67 -13.48
C THR A 201 -16.58 -10.54 -14.49
N THR A 202 -17.01 -10.91 -15.70
CA THR A 202 -17.09 -10.04 -16.89
C THR A 202 -18.48 -10.15 -17.51
N ASP A 203 -18.83 -9.22 -18.39
CA ASP A 203 -20.14 -9.16 -19.07
C ASP A 203 -21.35 -9.25 -18.10
N ASN A 204 -21.31 -8.52 -16.98
CA ASN A 204 -22.34 -8.50 -15.96
C ASN A 204 -22.86 -7.08 -15.68
N LYS A 205 -23.90 -6.97 -14.85
CA LYS A 205 -24.53 -5.69 -14.48
C LYS A 205 -23.65 -4.72 -13.68
N TRP A 206 -22.54 -5.18 -13.10
CA TRP A 206 -21.68 -4.41 -12.20
C TRP A 206 -20.58 -3.63 -12.95
N ASN A 207 -20.42 -3.85 -14.26
CA ASN A 207 -19.41 -3.17 -15.08
C ASN A 207 -17.97 -3.32 -14.54
N ASN A 208 -17.63 -4.49 -13.98
CA ASN A 208 -16.33 -4.78 -13.35
C ASN A 208 -15.14 -4.34 -14.22
N GLU A 209 -15.19 -4.63 -15.51
CA GLU A 209 -14.10 -4.35 -16.46
C GLU A 209 -13.70 -2.87 -16.46
N SER A 210 -14.69 -1.98 -16.53
CA SER A 210 -14.46 -0.54 -16.49
C SER A 210 -13.87 -0.08 -15.15
N TYR A 211 -14.29 -0.72 -14.05
CA TYR A 211 -13.76 -0.45 -12.71
C TYR A 211 -12.30 -0.93 -12.57
N VAL A 212 -11.98 -2.12 -13.10
CA VAL A 212 -10.59 -2.63 -13.10
C VAL A 212 -9.67 -1.71 -13.90
N ILE A 213 -10.09 -1.26 -15.08
CA ILE A 213 -9.33 -0.31 -15.90
C ILE A 213 -9.15 1.01 -15.14
N PHE A 214 -10.22 1.52 -14.51
CA PHE A 214 -10.16 2.70 -13.67
C PHE A 214 -9.12 2.55 -12.55
N LEU A 215 -9.15 1.46 -11.78
CA LEU A 215 -8.16 1.21 -10.72
C LEU A 215 -6.74 1.09 -11.29
N PHE A 216 -6.55 0.40 -12.42
CA PHE A 216 -5.23 0.32 -13.04
C PHE A 216 -4.69 1.70 -13.42
N CYS A 217 -5.49 2.54 -14.09
CA CYS A 217 -5.05 3.87 -14.52
C CYS A 217 -4.89 4.84 -13.34
N PHE A 218 -5.92 4.96 -12.49
CA PHE A 218 -5.98 5.95 -11.42
C PHE A 218 -5.20 5.54 -10.18
N CYS A 219 -5.20 4.25 -9.83
CA CYS A 219 -4.60 3.78 -8.59
C CYS A 219 -3.21 3.17 -8.77
N PHE A 220 -2.81 2.78 -9.99
CA PHE A 220 -1.46 2.25 -10.22
C PHE A 220 -0.66 3.13 -11.19
N GLY A 221 -1.16 3.32 -12.41
CA GLY A 221 -0.45 4.00 -13.49
C GLY A 221 -0.14 5.46 -13.18
N PHE A 222 -1.14 6.24 -12.76
CA PHE A 222 -0.95 7.66 -12.45
C PHE A 222 -0.03 7.88 -11.23
N PRO A 223 -0.23 7.21 -10.06
CA PRO A 223 0.69 7.34 -8.94
C PRO A 223 2.11 6.89 -9.25
N LEU A 224 2.29 5.80 -10.00
CA LEU A 224 3.61 5.36 -10.46
C LEU A 224 4.26 6.41 -11.35
N GLY A 225 3.50 7.02 -12.28
CA GLY A 225 3.96 8.12 -13.11
C GLY A 225 4.45 9.32 -12.28
N VAL A 226 3.69 9.72 -11.26
CA VAL A 226 4.08 10.79 -10.33
C VAL A 226 5.37 10.44 -9.59
N ILE A 227 5.50 9.20 -9.08
CA ILE A 227 6.68 8.74 -8.36
C ILE A 227 7.91 8.77 -9.29
N VAL A 228 7.82 8.16 -10.47
CA VAL A 228 8.92 8.07 -11.43
C VAL A 228 9.34 9.46 -11.91
N PHE A 229 8.40 10.34 -12.24
CA PHE A 229 8.69 11.72 -12.61
C PHE A 229 9.40 12.48 -11.49
N SER A 230 8.80 12.49 -10.29
CA SER A 230 9.31 13.27 -9.15
C SER A 230 10.71 12.82 -8.75
N TYR A 231 10.92 11.52 -8.63
CA TYR A 231 12.23 10.98 -8.28
C TYR A 231 13.24 11.01 -9.43
N GLY A 232 12.81 10.89 -10.69
CA GLY A 232 13.69 11.14 -11.83
C GLY A 232 14.27 12.55 -11.81
N ARG A 233 13.42 13.57 -11.60
CA ARG A 233 13.87 14.98 -11.48
C ARG A 233 14.74 15.20 -10.25
N LEU A 234 14.42 14.57 -9.12
CA LEU A 234 15.22 14.62 -7.90
C LEU A 234 16.64 14.09 -8.14
N LEU A 235 16.77 12.91 -8.74
CA LEU A 235 18.08 12.30 -9.02
C LEU A 235 18.89 13.12 -10.02
N LEU A 236 18.27 13.64 -11.08
CA LEU A 236 18.96 14.51 -12.05
C LEU A 236 19.51 15.77 -11.37
N THR A 237 18.70 16.40 -10.51
CA THR A 237 19.11 17.60 -9.78
C THR A 237 20.25 17.30 -8.80
N LEU A 238 20.13 16.23 -8.02
CA LEU A 238 21.16 15.84 -7.05
C LEU A 238 22.48 15.47 -7.72
N ARG A 239 22.44 14.76 -8.86
CA ARG A 239 23.65 14.44 -9.63
C ARG A 239 24.32 15.69 -10.20
N ALA A 240 23.55 16.67 -10.66
CA ALA A 240 24.10 17.93 -11.14
C ALA A 240 24.82 18.70 -10.01
N VAL A 241 24.21 18.79 -8.82
CA VAL A 241 24.81 19.43 -7.64
C VAL A 241 26.04 18.65 -7.16
N ALA A 242 25.99 17.32 -7.10
CA ALA A 242 27.13 16.49 -6.71
C ALA A 242 28.32 16.63 -7.67
N LYS A 243 28.06 16.79 -8.98
CA LYS A 243 29.10 17.04 -9.97
C LYS A 243 29.73 18.44 -9.83
N GLN A 244 28.93 19.46 -9.49
CA GLN A 244 29.46 20.80 -9.22
C GLN A 244 30.29 20.86 -7.93
N GLN A 245 29.97 20.01 -6.95
CA GLN A 245 30.65 19.94 -5.66
C GLN A 245 31.42 18.62 -5.49
N GLU A 246 32.23 18.26 -6.49
CA GLU A 246 32.93 16.97 -6.52
C GLU A 246 33.87 16.78 -5.31
N GLN A 247 34.44 17.87 -4.79
CA GLN A 247 35.32 17.84 -3.62
C GLN A 247 34.58 17.66 -2.28
N SER A 248 33.25 17.80 -2.25
CA SER A 248 32.44 17.69 -1.04
C SER A 248 32.03 16.23 -0.78
N ALA A 249 32.79 15.53 0.07
CA ALA A 249 32.45 14.18 0.50
C ALA A 249 31.07 14.09 1.17
N THR A 250 30.62 15.17 1.83
CA THR A 250 29.29 15.24 2.45
C THR A 250 28.18 15.33 1.40
N THR A 251 28.37 16.10 0.33
CA THR A 251 27.41 16.22 -0.79
C THR A 251 27.29 14.88 -1.54
N GLN A 252 28.42 14.22 -1.83
CA GLN A 252 28.40 12.89 -2.47
C GLN A 252 27.70 11.84 -1.60
N LYS A 253 27.97 11.83 -0.29
CA LYS A 253 27.30 10.92 0.65
C LYS A 253 25.79 11.17 0.68
N ALA A 254 25.36 12.43 0.71
CA ALA A 254 23.95 12.80 0.70
C ALA A 254 23.25 12.33 -0.59
N GLU A 255 23.87 12.52 -1.77
CA GLU A 255 23.36 11.99 -3.04
C GLU A 255 23.16 10.47 -2.98
N ARG A 256 24.18 9.73 -2.53
CA ARG A 256 24.11 8.26 -2.47
C ARG A 256 23.00 7.76 -1.54
N GLU A 257 22.84 8.37 -0.38
CA GLU A 257 21.80 8.01 0.58
C GLU A 257 20.39 8.32 0.03
N VAL A 258 20.20 9.46 -0.62
CA VAL A 258 18.91 9.80 -1.26
C VAL A 258 18.62 8.88 -2.43
N THR A 259 19.62 8.57 -3.27
CA THR A 259 19.48 7.62 -4.39
C THR A 259 19.08 6.24 -3.89
N LYS A 260 19.74 5.73 -2.85
CA LYS A 260 19.37 4.47 -2.20
C LYS A 260 17.93 4.52 -1.68
N MET A 261 17.54 5.65 -1.08
CA MET A 261 16.19 5.85 -0.56
C MET A 261 15.13 5.76 -1.66
N VAL A 262 15.33 6.49 -2.76
CA VAL A 262 14.47 6.47 -3.95
C VAL A 262 14.32 5.05 -4.50
N VAL A 263 15.42 4.33 -4.72
CA VAL A 263 15.41 2.99 -5.31
C VAL A 263 14.60 2.03 -4.44
N VAL A 264 14.85 2.01 -3.13
CA VAL A 264 14.13 1.13 -2.20
C VAL A 264 12.63 1.47 -2.17
N MET A 265 12.26 2.75 -2.23
CA MET A 265 10.86 3.16 -2.26
C MET A 265 10.14 2.76 -3.55
N VAL A 266 10.78 2.90 -4.72
CA VAL A 266 10.21 2.47 -6.01
C VAL A 266 10.08 0.96 -6.07
N LEU A 267 11.11 0.22 -5.65
CA LEU A 267 11.05 -1.24 -5.58
C LEU A 267 9.97 -1.71 -4.60
N GLY A 268 9.86 -1.06 -3.45
CA GLY A 268 8.78 -1.29 -2.47
C GLY A 268 7.40 -0.84 -2.92
N PHE A 269 7.27 -0.09 -4.02
CA PHE A 269 5.97 0.11 -4.66
C PHE A 269 5.67 -1.05 -5.62
N LEU A 270 6.65 -1.40 -6.46
CA LEU A 270 6.50 -2.40 -7.51
C LEU A 270 6.29 -3.81 -6.94
N VAL A 271 7.09 -4.26 -5.98
CA VAL A 271 6.98 -5.61 -5.38
C VAL A 271 5.59 -5.91 -4.81
N CYS A 272 4.81 -4.86 -4.58
CA CYS A 272 3.71 -4.84 -3.64
C CYS A 272 2.38 -4.72 -4.37
N TRP A 273 2.37 -3.84 -5.36
CA TRP A 273 1.20 -3.54 -6.15
C TRP A 273 1.28 -4.11 -7.55
N LEU A 274 2.49 -4.26 -8.13
CA LEU A 274 2.63 -4.78 -9.49
C LEU A 274 2.10 -6.22 -9.60
N PRO A 275 2.36 -7.16 -8.67
CA PRO A 275 1.80 -8.51 -8.79
C PRO A 275 0.26 -8.51 -8.81
N TYR A 276 -0.36 -7.73 -7.92
CA TYR A 276 -1.81 -7.65 -7.82
C TYR A 276 -2.42 -6.97 -9.05
N CYS A 277 -1.84 -5.86 -9.49
CA CYS A 277 -2.30 -5.12 -10.66
C CYS A 277 -2.12 -5.92 -11.96
N SER A 278 -0.99 -6.62 -12.09
CA SER A 278 -0.71 -7.46 -13.27
C SER A 278 -1.64 -8.65 -13.33
N PHE A 279 -1.92 -9.28 -12.18
CA PHE A 279 -2.89 -10.38 -12.10
C PHE A 279 -4.29 -9.90 -12.47
N ALA A 280 -4.77 -8.80 -11.88
CA ALA A 280 -6.07 -8.22 -12.19
C ALA A 280 -6.23 -7.86 -13.68
N LEU A 281 -5.21 -7.22 -14.27
CA LEU A 281 -5.22 -6.87 -15.69
C LEU A 281 -5.18 -8.12 -16.58
N TRP A 282 -4.41 -9.13 -16.20
CA TRP A 282 -4.36 -10.40 -16.93
C TRP A 282 -5.72 -11.09 -16.94
N VAL A 283 -6.40 -11.18 -15.79
CA VAL A 283 -7.73 -11.79 -15.69
C VAL A 283 -8.76 -11.09 -16.59
N VAL A 284 -8.73 -9.76 -16.64
CA VAL A 284 -9.66 -8.97 -17.48
C VAL A 284 -9.34 -9.08 -18.98
N THR A 285 -8.05 -9.19 -19.35
CA THR A 285 -7.61 -9.24 -20.76
C THR A 285 -7.64 -10.64 -21.36
N HIS A 286 -7.45 -11.69 -20.56
CA HIS A 286 -7.39 -13.09 -20.99
C HIS A 286 -8.62 -13.86 -20.50
N ARG A 287 -9.81 -13.35 -20.87
CA ARG A 287 -11.09 -13.92 -20.41
C ARG A 287 -11.24 -15.38 -20.83
N GLY A 288 -11.75 -16.20 -19.92
CA GLY A 288 -12.02 -17.62 -20.16
C GLY A 288 -10.78 -18.51 -20.12
N HIS A 289 -9.57 -17.95 -19.95
CA HIS A 289 -8.39 -18.76 -19.68
C HIS A 289 -8.43 -19.29 -18.25
N PRO A 290 -8.20 -20.61 -18.04
CA PRO A 290 -8.11 -21.16 -16.70
C PRO A 290 -6.86 -20.61 -16.00
N PHE A 291 -6.99 -20.37 -14.70
CA PHE A 291 -5.88 -20.02 -13.83
C PHE A 291 -5.97 -20.80 -12.53
N ASP A 292 -4.82 -21.01 -11.89
CA ASP A 292 -4.78 -21.65 -10.59
C ASP A 292 -5.26 -20.67 -9.51
N VAL A 293 -6.37 -21.01 -8.86
CA VAL A 293 -7.02 -20.19 -7.82
C VAL A 293 -6.18 -20.12 -6.54
N GLY A 294 -5.38 -21.15 -6.26
CA GLY A 294 -4.38 -21.11 -5.19
C GLY A 294 -3.35 -20.02 -5.44
N LEU A 295 -2.88 -19.88 -6.68
CA LEU A 295 -1.96 -18.81 -7.08
C LEU A 295 -2.62 -17.43 -7.10
N ALA A 296 -3.93 -17.34 -7.37
CA ALA A 296 -4.68 -16.08 -7.38
C ALA A 296 -4.73 -15.38 -5.99
N SER A 297 -4.51 -16.14 -4.91
CA SER A 297 -4.43 -15.56 -3.55
C SER A 297 -3.09 -14.86 -3.29
N ILE A 298 -2.02 -15.29 -3.95
CA ILE A 298 -0.66 -14.82 -3.68
C ILE A 298 -0.55 -13.29 -3.88
N PRO A 299 -0.98 -12.71 -5.01
CA PRO A 299 -0.89 -11.27 -5.20
C PRO A 299 -1.66 -10.47 -4.14
N SER A 300 -2.84 -10.96 -3.72
CA SER A 300 -3.64 -10.30 -2.67
C SER A 300 -2.88 -10.29 -1.34
N VAL A 301 -2.39 -11.45 -0.89
CA VAL A 301 -1.69 -11.53 0.41
C VAL A 301 -0.39 -10.72 0.42
N PHE A 302 0.36 -10.71 -0.69
CA PHE A 302 1.56 -9.89 -0.84
C PHE A 302 1.26 -8.39 -0.79
N SER A 303 0.15 -7.94 -1.36
CA SER A 303 -0.26 -6.53 -1.26
C SER A 303 -0.52 -6.11 0.19
N LYS A 304 -1.11 -7.00 1.02
CA LYS A 304 -1.35 -6.73 2.45
C LYS A 304 -0.05 -6.66 3.27
N ALA A 305 1.04 -7.28 2.81
CA ALA A 305 2.34 -7.18 3.47
C ALA A 305 2.93 -5.76 3.44
N SER A 306 2.38 -4.86 2.59
CA SER A 306 2.70 -3.43 2.54
C SER A 306 2.61 -2.72 3.86
N THR A 307 1.72 -3.20 4.71
CA THR A 307 1.52 -2.69 6.05
C THR A 307 2.73 -2.89 6.96
N VAL A 308 3.63 -3.83 6.65
CA VAL A 308 4.84 -4.13 7.44
C VAL A 308 6.08 -3.52 6.81
N TYR A 309 6.37 -3.80 5.53
CA TYR A 309 7.63 -3.34 4.95
C TYR A 309 7.63 -1.84 4.62
N ASN A 310 6.48 -1.21 4.34
CA ASN A 310 6.47 0.24 4.10
C ASN A 310 6.98 1.00 5.34
N PRO A 311 6.41 0.79 6.55
CA PRO A 311 6.94 1.40 7.77
C PRO A 311 8.41 1.04 8.03
N ILE A 312 8.84 -0.21 7.80
CA ILE A 312 10.25 -0.60 7.94
C ILE A 312 11.12 0.30 7.07
N ILE A 313 10.81 0.42 5.77
CA ILE A 313 11.57 1.26 4.84
C ILE A 313 11.68 2.69 5.39
N TYR A 314 10.56 3.32 5.76
CA TYR A 314 10.55 4.70 6.23
C TYR A 314 11.23 4.92 7.59
N VAL A 315 11.00 4.04 8.55
CA VAL A 315 11.58 4.12 9.89
C VAL A 315 13.08 3.90 9.84
N PHE A 316 13.57 2.93 9.07
CA PHE A 316 15.01 2.69 8.92
C PHE A 316 15.71 3.79 8.11
N MET A 317 15.02 4.40 7.16
CA MET A 317 15.55 5.52 6.38
C MET A 317 15.60 6.84 7.16
N ASN A 318 14.63 7.07 8.04
CA ASN A 318 14.54 8.31 8.79
C ASN A 318 15.22 8.16 10.16
N LYS A 319 16.50 8.55 10.23
CA LYS A 319 17.30 8.52 11.46
C LYS A 319 16.59 9.14 12.66
N GLN A 320 15.87 10.26 12.47
CA GLN A 320 15.15 10.92 13.57
C GLN A 320 14.04 10.03 14.13
N PHE A 321 13.27 9.38 13.25
CA PHE A 321 12.24 8.42 13.66
C PHE A 321 12.85 7.20 14.36
N ARG A 322 13.89 6.61 13.76
CA ARG A 322 14.59 5.46 14.33
C ARG A 322 15.05 5.72 15.76
N SER A 323 15.73 6.84 16.00
CA SER A 323 16.26 7.18 17.32
C SER A 323 15.13 7.42 18.33
N CYS A 324 14.04 8.09 17.95
CA CYS A 324 12.88 8.28 18.83
C CYS A 324 12.13 6.98 19.13
N MET A 325 11.97 6.10 18.13
CA MET A 325 11.32 4.80 18.29
C MET A 325 12.11 3.88 19.21
N LEU A 326 13.45 3.83 19.06
CA LEU A 326 14.32 3.09 19.96
C LEU A 326 14.24 3.66 21.39
N LYS A 327 14.29 4.98 21.57
CA LYS A 327 14.08 5.60 22.89
C LYS A 327 12.72 5.23 23.48
N LEU A 328 11.66 5.06 22.69
CA LEU A 328 10.36 4.63 23.21
C LEU A 328 10.33 3.15 23.61
N VAL A 329 10.89 2.27 22.78
CA VAL A 329 10.93 0.81 23.02
C VAL A 329 11.79 0.47 24.23
N PHE A 330 12.90 1.18 24.43
CA PHE A 330 13.85 0.94 25.51
C PHE A 330 13.67 1.91 26.70
N CYS A 331 12.44 2.42 26.92
CA CYS A 331 12.08 3.23 28.09
C CYS A 331 13.02 4.42 28.36
N GLY A 332 13.45 5.11 27.30
CA GLY A 332 14.33 6.28 27.36
C GLY A 332 15.82 5.97 27.18
N ARG A 333 16.22 4.69 27.15
CA ARG A 333 17.62 4.30 26.89
C ARG A 333 17.89 4.22 25.40
N SER A 334 19.02 4.75 24.93
CA SER A 334 19.50 4.59 23.56
C SER A 334 20.44 3.38 23.48
N PRO A 335 20.07 2.26 22.84
CA PRO A 335 20.92 1.07 22.75
C PRO A 335 22.22 1.30 21.98
N PHE A 336 22.27 2.36 21.16
CA PHE A 336 23.38 2.67 20.25
C PHE A 336 24.13 3.97 20.64
N GLY A 337 23.99 4.45 21.88
CA GLY A 337 24.59 5.71 22.35
C GLY A 337 23.81 6.97 21.93
N ASP A 338 24.02 8.08 22.65
CA ASP A 338 23.36 9.38 22.41
C ASP A 338 24.01 10.21 21.26
N ASP A 339 24.89 9.60 20.45
CA ASP A 339 25.67 10.30 19.40
C ASP A 339 24.83 10.85 18.22
N ASP A 340 23.52 10.59 18.18
CA ASP A 340 22.59 11.12 17.17
C ASP A 340 21.84 12.40 17.64
N ASP A 341 22.27 13.06 18.72
CA ASP A 341 21.89 14.46 19.05
C ASP A 341 22.55 15.51 18.13
N VAL A 342 23.02 15.09 16.95
CA VAL A 342 23.33 15.99 15.84
C VAL A 342 22.03 16.58 15.30
N SER A 343 21.77 17.82 15.72
CA SER A 343 21.12 18.92 14.98
C SER A 343 19.80 18.58 14.27
N GLY A 344 18.74 19.33 14.59
CA GLY A 344 17.38 19.21 14.04
C GLY A 344 17.20 19.45 12.52
N SER A 345 18.19 19.15 11.68
CA SER A 345 18.00 19.11 10.24
C SER A 345 17.23 17.86 9.85
N SER A 346 15.98 18.02 9.41
CA SER A 346 15.37 17.05 8.50
C SER A 346 16.38 16.79 7.35
N GLN A 347 16.46 15.59 6.79
CA GLN A 347 17.33 15.36 5.61
C GLN A 347 17.02 16.36 4.46
N ALA A 348 15.78 16.85 4.38
CA ALA A 348 15.39 17.96 3.52
C ALA A 348 16.14 19.28 3.85
N THR A 349 16.45 19.56 5.11
CA THR A 349 17.13 20.77 5.57
C THR A 349 18.63 20.73 5.29
N GLN A 350 19.32 19.57 5.37
CA GLN A 350 20.75 19.50 4.98
C GLN A 350 20.94 19.66 3.46
N VAL A 351 20.02 19.13 2.65
CA VAL A 351 20.06 19.35 1.20
C VAL A 351 19.64 20.78 0.85
N SER A 352 18.67 21.35 1.57
CA SER A 352 18.25 22.75 1.40
C SER A 352 19.31 23.77 1.82
N SER A 353 20.12 23.50 2.86
CA SER A 353 21.21 24.38 3.28
C SER A 353 22.39 24.39 2.31
N VAL A 354 22.56 23.31 1.53
CA VAL A 354 23.54 23.27 0.43
C VAL A 354 22.98 24.01 -0.79
N SER A 355 21.69 23.89 -1.07
CA SER A 355 21.02 24.55 -2.20
C SER A 355 20.79 26.06 -2.00
N SER A 356 20.59 26.53 -0.76
CA SER A 356 20.42 27.96 -0.44
C SER A 356 21.69 28.79 -0.58
N SER A 357 22.85 28.14 -0.67
CA SER A 357 24.15 28.82 -0.72
C SER A 357 24.55 29.25 -2.12
N GLN A 358 23.96 28.68 -3.19
CA GLN A 358 24.42 28.92 -4.56
C GLN A 358 23.32 28.72 -5.61
N VAL A 359 22.35 29.63 -5.65
CA VAL A 359 21.66 30.01 -6.91
C VAL A 359 21.36 31.51 -6.85
N SER A 360 22.39 32.34 -7.02
CA SER A 360 22.18 33.70 -7.51
C SER A 360 22.10 33.61 -9.03
N PRO A 361 21.04 34.10 -9.70
CA PRO A 361 21.01 34.12 -11.15
C PRO A 361 22.00 35.19 -11.65
N ALA A 362 22.83 34.80 -12.62
CA ALA A 362 23.43 35.74 -13.57
C ALA A 362 22.46 35.95 -14.73
#